data_AF-A0A2G9TI04-F1
#
_entry.id   AF-A0A2G9TI04-F1
#
_cell.length_a   1.000
_cell.length_b   1.000
_cell.length_c   1.000
_cell.angle_alpha   90.00
_cell.angle_beta   90.00
_cell.angle_gamma   90.00
#
_symmetry.space_group_name_H-M   'P 1'
#
loop_
_entity.id
_entity.type
_entity.pdbx_description
1 polymer ?
#
loop_
_entity_poly.entity_id
_entity_poly.type
_entity_poly.pdbx_seq_one_letter_code
_entity_poly.pdbx_strand_id
1 'polypeptide(L)'
;MSNALLFVKRFASTKPEKTPELKFSESAAFQGRRRGAGVARPAYKMDYYSSDEFGHKKLISAIGSLAALILYFGYLREPSDLDEIWSAPPHLLTTNLERKMLREKIKQAESKGEDTTLLKAQLEYVDVKEAALKIQFSKDDKKR
;
A
#
# COMPACT_ATOMS: atom_id res chain seq x y z
N MET A 1 3.82 -47.20 33.40
CA MET A 1 3.87 -47.96 32.14
C MET A 1 2.50 -47.87 31.49
N SER A 2 2.38 -47.07 30.43
CA SER A 2 1.09 -46.83 29.74
C SER A 2 1.15 -47.46 28.36
N ASN A 3 0.30 -48.46 28.13
CA ASN A 3 0.19 -49.17 26.87
C ASN A 3 -0.46 -48.28 25.80
N ALA A 4 0.32 -47.97 24.77
CA ALA A 4 -0.15 -47.35 23.53
C ALA A 4 -0.74 -48.42 22.62
N LEU A 5 -2.07 -48.45 22.48
CA LEU A 5 -2.74 -49.18 21.39
C LEU A 5 -2.93 -48.22 20.20
N LEU A 6 -1.95 -48.28 19.30
CA LEU A 6 -2.00 -47.68 17.97
C LEU A 6 -3.08 -48.40 17.14
N PHE A 7 -4.27 -47.79 17.04
CA PHE A 7 -5.27 -48.20 16.06
C PHE A 7 -4.89 -47.64 14.67
N VAL A 8 -4.08 -48.40 13.94
CA VAL A 8 -3.84 -48.17 12.50
C VAL A 8 -5.12 -48.55 11.76
N LYS A 9 -6.02 -47.58 11.57
CA LYS A 9 -7.13 -47.72 10.62
C LYS A 9 -6.55 -47.67 9.21
N ARG A 10 -6.39 -48.85 8.60
CA ARG A 10 -6.14 -49.01 7.17
C ARG A 10 -7.26 -48.32 6.39
N PHE A 11 -6.93 -47.27 5.65
CA PHE A 11 -7.83 -46.68 4.66
C PHE A 11 -7.93 -47.64 3.48
N ALA A 12 -8.92 -48.53 3.51
CA ALA A 12 -9.37 -49.19 2.29
C ALA A 12 -9.99 -48.12 1.39
N SER A 13 -9.36 -47.86 0.24
CA SER A 13 -9.92 -47.00 -0.81
C SER A 13 -11.22 -47.64 -1.31
N THR A 14 -12.36 -47.13 -0.83
CA THR A 14 -13.66 -47.47 -1.39
C THR A 14 -13.69 -46.90 -2.80
N LYS A 15 -13.84 -47.78 -3.80
CA LYS A 15 -14.07 -47.36 -5.19
C LYS A 15 -15.17 -46.29 -5.19
N PRO A 16 -15.00 -45.15 -5.88
CA PRO A 16 -16.08 -44.18 -5.96
C PRO A 16 -17.26 -44.88 -6.62
N GLU A 17 -18.37 -45.02 -5.89
CA GLU A 17 -19.65 -45.37 -6.49
C GLU A 17 -19.88 -44.41 -7.65
N LYS A 18 -20.21 -44.97 -8.83
CA LYS A 18 -20.57 -44.17 -9.99
C LYS A 18 -21.75 -43.29 -9.58
N THR A 19 -21.48 -42.02 -9.33
CA THR A 19 -22.51 -41.01 -9.13
C THR A 19 -23.39 -41.02 -10.38
N PRO A 20 -24.72 -41.05 -10.25
CA PRO A 20 -25.59 -41.02 -11.42
C PRO A 20 -25.24 -39.81 -12.29
N GLU A 21 -25.08 -40.04 -13.59
CA GLU A 21 -24.77 -38.96 -14.53
C GLU A 21 -25.85 -37.90 -14.43
N LEU A 22 -25.44 -36.70 -14.00
CA LEU A 22 -26.33 -35.56 -13.85
C LEU A 22 -26.86 -35.17 -15.22
N LYS A 23 -28.18 -35.26 -15.40
CA LYS A 23 -28.82 -34.83 -16.64
C LYS A 23 -28.56 -33.34 -16.83
N PHE A 24 -28.24 -32.93 -18.06
CA PHE A 24 -27.96 -31.53 -18.38
C PHE A 24 -29.09 -30.58 -17.95
N SER A 25 -30.34 -31.04 -18.01
CA SER A 25 -31.53 -30.30 -17.55
C SER A 25 -31.53 -29.94 -16.06
N GLU A 26 -30.79 -30.70 -15.25
CA GLU A 26 -30.67 -30.51 -13.79
C GLU A 26 -29.40 -29.73 -13.42
N SER A 27 -28.55 -29.43 -14.42
CA SER A 27 -27.31 -28.68 -14.22
C SER A 27 -27.58 -27.20 -13.97
N ALA A 28 -26.70 -26.58 -13.18
CA ALA A 28 -26.76 -25.15 -12.87
C ALA A 28 -26.70 -24.25 -14.12
N ALA A 29 -26.10 -24.73 -15.21
CA ALA A 29 -25.99 -24.01 -16.47
C ALA A 29 -27.34 -23.90 -17.21
N PHE A 30 -28.23 -24.88 -17.04
CA PHE A 30 -29.53 -24.92 -17.72
C PHE A 30 -30.62 -24.13 -16.98
N GLN A 31 -30.62 -24.12 -15.64
CA GLN A 31 -31.67 -23.42 -14.84
C GLN A 31 -31.48 -21.89 -14.76
N GLY A 32 -30.37 -21.34 -15.23
CA GLY A 32 -30.13 -19.89 -15.26
C GLY A 32 -30.13 -19.23 -13.88
N ARG A 33 -30.40 -17.92 -13.81
CA ARG A 33 -30.26 -17.07 -12.60
C ARG A 33 -31.26 -17.39 -11.47
N ARG A 34 -32.18 -18.36 -11.63
CA ARG A 34 -33.02 -18.86 -10.55
C ARG A 34 -32.31 -20.04 -9.85
N ARG A 35 -31.32 -19.72 -9.01
CA ARG A 35 -30.69 -20.70 -8.10
C ARG A 35 -31.69 -21.13 -7.02
N GLY A 36 -32.62 -22.01 -7.37
CA GLY A 36 -33.54 -22.66 -6.44
C GLY A 36 -32.95 -23.95 -5.87
N ALA A 37 -33.52 -24.43 -4.76
CA ALA A 37 -33.09 -25.59 -3.96
C ALA A 37 -33.03 -26.96 -4.70
N GLY A 38 -33.21 -26.99 -6.02
CA GLY A 38 -33.17 -28.19 -6.86
C GLY A 38 -31.95 -28.30 -7.78
N VAL A 39 -30.98 -27.36 -7.70
CA VAL A 39 -29.76 -27.44 -8.51
C VAL A 39 -28.82 -28.47 -7.90
N ALA A 40 -28.55 -29.54 -8.64
CA ALA A 40 -27.59 -30.53 -8.23
C ALA A 40 -26.18 -29.92 -8.15
N ARG A 41 -25.55 -30.06 -6.98
CA ARG A 41 -24.19 -29.56 -6.77
C ARG A 41 -23.21 -30.42 -7.57
N PRO A 42 -22.20 -29.83 -8.23
CA PRO A 42 -21.22 -30.62 -8.95
C PRO A 42 -20.50 -31.57 -7.98
N ALA A 43 -20.24 -32.80 -8.43
CA ALA A 43 -19.49 -33.80 -7.65
C ALA A 43 -18.01 -33.42 -7.42
N TYR A 44 -17.55 -32.37 -8.09
CA TYR A 44 -16.20 -31.84 -7.96
C TYR A 44 -16.07 -30.98 -6.70
N LYS A 45 -15.08 -31.32 -5.84
CA LYS A 45 -14.71 -30.49 -4.69
C LYS A 45 -13.89 -29.32 -5.19
N MET A 46 -14.41 -28.10 -5.01
CA MET A 46 -13.67 -26.88 -5.36
C MET A 46 -12.42 -26.74 -4.50
N ASP A 47 -11.31 -26.33 -5.12
CA ASP A 47 -10.07 -26.01 -4.43
C ASP A 47 -10.26 -24.85 -3.44
N TYR A 48 -9.52 -24.87 -2.33
CA TYR A 48 -9.61 -23.85 -1.26
C TYR A 48 -9.50 -22.42 -1.80
N TYR A 49 -8.58 -22.18 -2.73
CA TYR A 49 -8.32 -20.85 -3.31
C TYR A 49 -9.44 -20.36 -4.24
N SER A 50 -10.30 -21.26 -4.71
CA SER A 50 -11.45 -20.96 -5.57
C SER A 50 -12.75 -20.81 -4.76
N SER A 51 -12.69 -20.95 -3.45
CA SER A 51 -13.84 -20.80 -2.56
C SER A 51 -14.15 -19.33 -2.24
N ASP A 52 -15.44 -19.01 -2.09
CA ASP A 52 -15.90 -17.67 -1.69
C ASP A 52 -15.36 -17.26 -0.31
N GLU A 53 -15.16 -18.23 0.60
CA GLU A 53 -14.59 -18.00 1.92
C GLU A 53 -13.15 -17.46 1.85
N PHE A 54 -12.34 -18.01 0.93
CA PHE A 54 -10.99 -17.51 0.69
C PHE A 54 -11.01 -16.09 0.12
N GLY A 55 -11.92 -15.82 -0.82
CA GLY A 55 -12.14 -14.49 -1.38
C GLY A 55 -12.48 -13.44 -0.31
N HIS A 56 -13.39 -13.77 0.61
CA HIS A 56 -13.76 -12.89 1.72
C HIS A 56 -12.60 -12.62 2.68
N LYS A 57 -11.86 -13.66 3.08
CA LYS A 57 -10.68 -13.50 3.96
C LYS A 57 -9.59 -12.66 3.32
N LYS A 58 -9.34 -12.85 2.02
CA LYS A 58 -8.37 -12.04 1.26
C LYS A 58 -8.80 -10.57 1.21
N LEU A 59 -10.08 -10.31 0.97
CA LEU A 59 -10.63 -8.95 0.91
C LEU A 59 -10.55 -8.26 2.28
N ILE A 60 -10.94 -8.94 3.36
CA ILE A 60 -10.82 -8.42 4.72
C ILE A 60 -9.36 -8.12 5.07
N SER A 61 -8.43 -9.00 4.69
CA SER A 61 -6.99 -8.79 4.90
C SER A 61 -6.48 -7.56 4.15
N ALA A 62 -6.88 -7.39 2.89
CA ALA A 62 -6.50 -6.23 2.08
C ALA A 62 -7.08 -4.91 2.63
N ILE A 63 -8.33 -4.92 3.10
CA ILE A 63 -8.93 -3.76 3.75
C ILE A 63 -8.24 -3.48 5.09
N GLY A 64 -7.94 -4.52 5.87
CA GLY A 64 -7.24 -4.39 7.14
C GLY A 64 -5.86 -3.77 6.99
N SER A 65 -5.08 -4.19 5.99
CA SER A 65 -3.77 -3.61 5.71
C SER A 65 -3.87 -2.16 5.23
N LEU A 66 -4.84 -1.84 4.38
CA LEU A 66 -5.08 -0.46 3.93
C LEU A 66 -5.54 0.44 5.09
N ALA A 67 -6.44 -0.05 5.94
CA ALA A 67 -6.91 0.67 7.12
C ALA A 67 -5.79 0.94 8.12
N ALA A 68 -4.88 -0.02 8.33
CA ALA A 68 -3.71 0.18 9.18
C ALA A 68 -2.79 1.29 8.64
N LEU A 69 -2.59 1.37 7.31
CA LEU A 69 -1.84 2.46 6.70
C LEU A 69 -2.53 3.81 6.93
N ILE A 70 -3.83 3.89 6.66
CA ILE A 70 -4.60 5.14 6.86
C ILE A 70 -4.54 5.58 8.32
N LEU A 71 -4.72 4.65 9.26
CA LEU A 71 -4.67 4.95 10.69
C LEU A 71 -3.28 5.42 11.14
N TYR A 72 -2.23 4.76 10.64
CA TYR A 72 -0.86 5.19 10.89
C TYR A 72 -0.64 6.62 10.38
N PHE A 73 -0.85 6.86 9.08
CA PHE A 73 -0.58 8.17 8.47
C PHE A 73 -1.51 9.28 8.96
N GLY A 74 -2.76 8.96 9.32
CA GLY A 74 -3.76 9.96 9.68
C GLY A 74 -3.88 10.26 11.17
N TYR A 75 -3.49 9.35 12.07
CA TYR A 75 -3.69 9.51 13.51
C TYR A 75 -2.45 9.27 14.37
N LEU A 76 -1.68 8.21 14.09
CA LEU A 76 -0.50 7.85 14.92
C LEU A 76 0.79 8.52 14.47
N ARG A 77 0.88 8.93 13.20
CA ARG A 77 2.10 9.53 12.64
C ARG A 77 2.23 10.96 13.15
N GLU A 78 3.37 11.24 13.78
CA GLU A 78 3.80 12.59 14.14
C GLU A 78 3.90 13.48 12.88
N PRO A 79 3.64 14.79 12.97
CA PRO A 79 3.80 15.71 11.84
C PRO A 79 5.23 15.58 11.31
N SER A 80 5.34 15.02 10.11
CA SER A 80 6.62 14.71 9.48
C SER A 80 7.06 15.91 8.63
N ASP A 81 8.37 16.07 8.39
CA ASP A 81 8.94 17.08 7.47
C ASP A 81 8.22 17.15 6.11
N LEU A 82 7.56 16.07 5.66
CA LEU A 82 6.74 16.06 4.45
C LEU A 82 5.47 16.92 4.57
N ASP A 83 4.81 16.96 5.73
CA ASP A 83 3.66 17.84 5.95
C ASP A 83 4.10 19.31 5.98
N GLU A 84 5.28 19.61 6.55
CA GLU A 84 5.86 20.95 6.45
C GLU A 84 6.15 21.31 4.99
N ILE A 85 6.66 20.37 4.19
CA ILE A 85 6.87 20.55 2.76
C ILE A 85 5.54 20.79 2.03
N TRP A 86 4.48 20.05 2.37
CA TRP A 86 3.21 20.14 1.65
C TRP A 86 2.36 21.35 2.07
N SER A 87 2.54 21.85 3.29
CA SER A 87 1.91 23.08 3.79
C SER A 87 2.69 24.34 3.44
N ALA A 88 4.00 24.23 3.18
CA ALA A 88 4.82 25.37 2.82
C ALA A 88 4.44 25.94 1.43
N PRO A 89 4.45 27.27 1.26
CA PRO A 89 4.32 27.90 -0.03
C PRO A 89 5.36 27.36 -1.03
N PRO A 90 4.96 27.08 -2.30
CA PRO A 90 5.84 26.46 -3.29
C PRO A 90 7.11 27.26 -3.60
N HIS A 91 7.07 28.58 -3.40
CA HIS A 91 8.23 29.45 -3.61
C HIS A 91 9.30 29.35 -2.51
N LEU A 92 8.95 28.89 -1.30
CA LEU A 92 9.89 28.65 -0.20
C LEU A 92 10.49 27.24 -0.28
N LEU A 93 9.77 26.30 -0.88
CA LEU A 93 10.22 24.92 -1.05
C LEU A 93 11.48 24.82 -1.92
N THR A 94 11.47 25.50 -3.07
CA THR A 94 12.59 25.47 -4.00
C THR A 94 13.85 26.06 -3.39
N THR A 95 13.73 27.17 -2.66
CA THR A 95 14.89 27.83 -2.02
C THR A 95 15.40 27.03 -0.83
N ASN A 96 14.53 26.42 -0.03
CA ASN A 96 14.93 25.57 1.10
C ASN A 96 15.64 24.29 0.64
N LEU A 97 15.20 23.67 -0.45
CA LEU A 97 15.89 22.53 -1.07
C LEU A 97 17.26 22.93 -1.61
N GLU A 98 17.33 24.03 -2.37
CA GLU A 98 18.60 24.59 -2.88
C GLU A 98 19.57 24.87 -1.71
N ARG A 99 19.08 25.47 -0.63
CA ARG A 99 19.86 25.77 0.59
C ARG A 99 20.38 24.49 1.27
N LYS A 100 19.53 23.47 1.47
CA LYS A 100 19.95 22.19 2.08
C LYS A 100 21.02 21.51 1.23
N MET A 101 20.81 21.45 -0.09
CA MET A 101 21.77 20.86 -1.03
C MET A 101 23.11 21.59 -1.02
N LEU A 102 23.12 22.93 -1.04
CA LEU A 102 24.36 23.71 -0.98
C LEU A 102 25.10 23.50 0.35
N ARG A 103 24.39 23.42 1.47
CA ARG A 103 25.00 23.11 2.78
C ARG A 103 25.64 21.73 2.81
N GLU A 104 25.00 20.73 2.22
CA GLU A 104 25.59 19.38 2.10
C GLU A 104 26.84 19.39 1.22
N LYS A 105 26.80 20.09 0.08
CA LYS A 105 27.97 20.24 -0.80
C LYS A 105 29.12 20.96 -0.10
N ILE A 106 28.84 22.01 0.67
CA ILE A 106 29.85 22.72 1.48
C ILE A 106 30.46 21.76 2.50
N LYS A 107 29.64 21.01 3.26
CA LYS A 107 30.15 20.03 4.23
C LYS A 107 31.03 18.96 3.56
N GLN A 108 30.62 18.47 2.39
CA GLN A 108 31.40 17.51 1.62
C GLN A 108 32.71 18.12 1.12
N ALA A 109 32.70 19.33 0.58
CA ALA A 109 33.89 20.04 0.11
C ALA A 109 34.85 20.36 1.27
N GLU A 110 34.34 20.81 2.41
CA GLU A 110 35.13 21.04 3.63
C GLU A 110 35.78 19.75 4.14
N SER A 111 35.05 18.62 4.11
CA SER A 111 35.61 17.32 4.49
C SER A 111 36.71 16.82 3.54
N LYS A 112 36.72 17.31 2.29
CA LYS A 112 37.72 17.00 1.27
C LYS A 112 38.86 18.03 1.20
N GLY A 113 38.75 19.14 1.93
CA GLY A 113 39.71 20.25 1.88
C GLY A 113 39.64 21.09 0.59
N GLU A 114 38.51 21.10 -0.10
CA GLU A 114 38.29 21.89 -1.32
C GLU A 114 37.83 23.33 -1.00
N ASP A 115 38.09 24.28 -1.91
CA ASP A 115 37.68 25.67 -1.75
C ASP A 115 36.14 25.83 -1.79
N THR A 116 35.58 26.42 -0.73
CA THR A 116 34.12 26.57 -0.55
C THR A 116 33.59 27.97 -0.83
N THR A 117 34.43 28.89 -1.28
CA THR A 117 34.09 30.31 -1.49
C THR A 117 32.92 30.49 -2.46
N LEU A 118 32.96 29.78 -3.61
CA LEU A 118 31.90 29.84 -4.60
C LEU A 118 30.58 29.27 -4.08
N LEU A 119 30.63 28.16 -3.34
CA LEU A 119 29.43 27.53 -2.78
C LEU A 119 28.80 28.41 -1.69
N LYS A 120 29.62 29.13 -0.91
CA LYS A 120 29.15 30.10 0.09
C LYS A 120 28.50 31.31 -0.57
N ALA A 121 29.08 31.85 -1.65
CA ALA A 121 28.47 32.92 -2.43
C ALA A 121 27.12 32.50 -3.06
N GLN A 122 27.03 31.26 -3.55
CA GLN A 122 25.76 30.71 -4.04
C GLN A 122 24.71 30.60 -2.94
N LEU A 123 25.11 30.23 -1.71
CA LEU A 123 24.21 30.17 -0.57
C LEU A 123 23.64 31.56 -0.24
N GLU A 124 24.48 32.59 -0.23
CA GLU A 124 24.04 33.98 -0.01
C GLU A 124 23.10 34.47 -1.12
N TYR A 125 23.35 34.09 -2.38
CA TYR A 125 22.46 34.42 -3.49
C TYR A 125 21.07 33.79 -3.33
N VAL A 126 21.00 32.56 -2.84
CA VAL A 126 19.71 31.89 -2.56
C VAL A 126 18.92 32.64 -1.49
N ASP A 127 19.58 33.22 -0.48
CA ASP A 127 18.92 34.01 0.56
C ASP A 127 18.30 35.30 -0.01
N VAL A 128 19.02 35.98 -0.93
CA VAL A 128 18.48 37.16 -1.64
C VAL A 128 17.30 36.79 -2.54
N LYS A 129 17.39 35.66 -3.24
CA LYS A 129 16.30 35.11 -4.07
C LYS A 129 15.04 34.83 -3.24
N GLU A 130 15.20 34.23 -2.06
CA GLU A 130 14.08 33.98 -1.14
C GLU A 130 13.40 35.29 -0.70
N ALA A 131 14.19 36.30 -0.32
CA ALA A 131 13.66 37.61 0.08
C ALA A 131 12.89 38.29 -1.07
N ALA A 132 13.42 38.23 -2.30
CA ALA A 132 12.77 38.79 -3.47
C ALA A 132 11.43 38.09 -3.77
N LEU A 133 11.39 36.76 -3.73
CA LEU A 133 10.17 35.98 -3.94
C LEU A 133 9.12 36.29 -2.87
N LYS A 134 9.51 36.39 -1.60
CA LYS A 134 8.60 36.76 -0.51
C LYS A 134 7.95 38.13 -0.72
N ILE A 135 8.71 39.10 -1.23
CA ILE A 135 8.17 40.43 -1.58
C ILE A 135 7.22 40.35 -2.78
N GLN A 136 7.54 39.53 -3.79
CA GLN A 136 6.69 39.37 -4.97
C GLN A 136 5.32 38.77 -4.61
N PHE A 137 5.31 37.63 -3.91
CA PHE A 137 4.05 36.97 -3.53
C PHE A 137 3.23 37.78 -2.52
N SER A 138 3.87 38.45 -1.55
CA SER A 138 3.14 39.33 -0.63
C SER A 138 2.52 40.57 -1.30
N LYS A 139 3.07 41.03 -2.42
CA LYS A 139 2.45 42.08 -3.24
C LYS A 139 1.26 41.55 -4.03
N ASP A 140 1.35 40.34 -4.55
CA ASP A 140 0.27 39.72 -5.34
C ASP A 140 -0.95 39.39 -4.45
N ASP A 141 -0.72 38.93 -3.22
CA ASP A 141 -1.80 38.68 -2.25
C ASP A 141 -2.54 39.97 -1.83
N LYS A 142 -1.83 41.11 -1.72
CA LYS A 142 -2.43 42.41 -1.39
C LYS A 142 -3.26 43.02 -2.53
N LYS A 143 -3.07 42.55 -3.77
CA LYS A 143 -3.79 43.05 -4.94
C LYS A 143 -5.07 42.26 -5.24
N ARG A 144 -5.25 41.09 -4.61
CA ARG A 144 -6.46 40.28 -4.68
C ARG A 144 -7.43 40.66 -3.57
#